data_AF-A0A8B8BVP2-F1
#
_entry.id   AF-A0A8B8BVP2-F1
#
_cell.length_a   1.000
_cell.length_b   1.000
_cell.length_c   1.000
_cell.angle_alpha   90.00
_cell.angle_beta   90.00
_cell.angle_gamma   90.00
#
_symmetry.space_group_name_H-M   'P 1'
#
loop_
_entity.id
_entity.type
_entity.pdbx_description
1 polymer ?
#
loop_
_entity_poly.entity_id
_entity_poly.type
_entity_poly.pdbx_seq_one_letter_code
_entity_poly.pdbx_strand_id
1 'polypeptide(L)'
;MRQEPHVVLGGDGRCDSPGYSAKYCSYSLMNLGNNKIIDVQLIQSNEVKGSTHMELEGLKRGLRHITELNGVQVHDLVTDRHVMIKSYMKTERPNMNHYFDVWHVAKGISKKLETAAKRHGAGQIRPWIKSIANHTYWVAASSGNNGQMKIDKWKSISNHLINVHEHNSEVFPQCEHGQLDEPRAWMQQGSRCHKMVKDVVESPYLLRDLPKLSPVYQTYGLEVFHSVVNHFAPKSTHFFYMPMYARLCIAAFHYNENGTRQQSLTREGELQWSVSYPKAKKGKECVVKPRRVSATFEYVGILLEKIFQRRRLYPSLKFAYEDFVFGYKADEPRPLTHDYEDFDKNELINRRTSRFNR
;
A
#
# COMPACT_ATOMS: atom_id res chain seq x y z
N MET A 1 -12.10 26.33 -16.84
CA MET A 1 -11.30 25.31 -17.58
C MET A 1 -11.60 23.96 -16.95
N ARG A 2 -12.17 23.01 -17.69
CA ARG A 2 -12.27 21.62 -17.21
C ARG A 2 -10.85 21.04 -17.34
N GLN A 3 -10.19 20.76 -16.22
CA GLN A 3 -8.94 19.99 -16.25
C GLN A 3 -9.22 18.66 -16.94
N GLU A 4 -8.37 18.27 -17.88
CA GLU A 4 -8.39 16.90 -18.39
C GLU A 4 -8.27 15.92 -17.21
N PRO A 5 -8.95 14.76 -17.25
CA PRO A 5 -8.94 13.84 -16.12
C PRO A 5 -7.56 13.17 -16.01
N HIS A 6 -6.62 13.82 -15.33
CA HIS A 6 -5.33 13.24 -15.01
C HIS A 6 -5.52 12.06 -14.07
N VAL A 7 -4.90 10.93 -14.40
CA VAL A 7 -4.95 9.73 -13.56
C VAL A 7 -3.90 9.85 -12.47
N VAL A 8 -4.35 9.71 -11.21
CA VAL A 8 -3.48 9.64 -10.04
C VAL A 8 -3.42 8.19 -9.58
N LEU A 9 -2.22 7.63 -9.51
CA LEU A 9 -2.01 6.23 -9.18
C LEU A 9 -1.55 6.03 -7.74
N GLY A 10 -2.03 4.96 -7.14
CA GLY A 10 -1.47 4.34 -5.95
C GLY A 10 -0.84 3.01 -6.34
N GLY A 11 0.34 2.70 -5.80
CA GLY A 11 1.02 1.44 -6.04
C GLY A 11 1.45 0.76 -4.76
N ASP A 12 1.17 -0.55 -4.65
CA ASP A 12 1.62 -1.39 -3.53
C ASP A 12 1.85 -2.85 -3.97
N GLY A 13 2.80 -3.50 -3.32
CA GLY A 13 3.22 -4.87 -3.58
C GLY A 13 2.80 -5.84 -2.47
N ARG A 14 2.42 -7.06 -2.86
CA ARG A 14 2.07 -8.14 -1.94
C ARG A 14 2.79 -9.43 -2.33
N CYS A 15 3.62 -9.94 -1.42
CA CYS A 15 4.23 -11.27 -1.54
C CYS A 15 3.27 -12.39 -1.11
N ASP A 16 3.38 -13.55 -1.77
CA ASP A 16 2.57 -14.75 -1.53
C ASP A 16 2.88 -15.47 -0.21
N SER A 17 4.12 -15.39 0.28
CA SER A 17 4.52 -15.88 1.60
C SER A 17 5.18 -14.78 2.45
N PRO A 18 5.16 -14.90 3.79
CA PRO A 18 5.96 -14.06 4.67
C PRO A 18 7.43 -14.53 4.71
N GLY A 19 8.38 -13.57 4.77
CA GLY A 19 9.82 -13.86 4.88
C GLY A 19 10.58 -13.76 3.55
N TYR A 20 11.83 -14.25 3.51
CA TYR A 20 12.72 -14.19 2.34
C TYR A 20 12.49 -15.33 1.32
N SER A 21 11.40 -16.09 1.43
CA SER A 21 11.07 -17.26 0.60
C SER A 21 9.84 -17.04 -0.29
N ALA A 22 9.44 -15.79 -0.53
CA ALA A 22 8.34 -15.46 -1.42
C ALA A 22 8.65 -15.92 -2.85
N LYS A 23 7.76 -16.75 -3.42
CA LYS A 23 7.86 -17.19 -4.81
C LYS A 23 7.28 -16.13 -5.73
N TYR A 24 6.21 -15.47 -5.30
CA TYR A 24 5.49 -14.49 -6.10
C TYR A 24 5.30 -13.17 -5.36
N CYS A 25 5.42 -12.07 -6.10
CA CYS A 25 4.95 -10.75 -5.71
C CYS A 25 3.89 -10.30 -6.71
N SER A 26 2.69 -9.97 -6.21
CA SER A 26 1.68 -9.26 -6.97
C SER A 26 1.81 -7.77 -6.72
N TYR A 27 1.98 -6.96 -7.75
CA TYR A 27 1.98 -5.50 -7.65
C TYR A 27 0.69 -4.94 -8.24
N SER A 28 0.03 -4.04 -7.51
CA SER A 28 -1.28 -3.52 -7.90
C SER A 28 -1.21 -2.01 -8.09
N LEU A 29 -1.77 -1.52 -9.20
CA LEU A 29 -1.94 -0.10 -9.44
C LEU A 29 -3.43 0.26 -9.37
N MET A 30 -3.72 1.27 -8.56
CA MET A 30 -5.06 1.77 -8.30
C MET A 30 -5.17 3.21 -8.80
N ASN A 31 -6.24 3.53 -9.52
CA ASN A 31 -6.64 4.93 -9.70
C ASN A 31 -7.23 5.45 -8.38
N LEU A 32 -6.51 6.35 -7.72
CA LEU A 32 -6.89 6.89 -6.41
C LEU A 32 -8.08 7.85 -6.48
N GLY A 33 -8.37 8.42 -7.66
CA GLY A 33 -9.51 9.33 -7.86
C GLY A 33 -10.87 8.63 -7.80
N ASN A 34 -10.95 7.37 -8.24
CA ASN A 34 -12.19 6.59 -8.24
C ASN A 34 -12.08 5.26 -7.46
N ASN A 35 -10.94 5.02 -6.81
CA ASN A 35 -10.67 3.84 -6.00
C ASN A 35 -10.90 2.52 -6.76
N LYS A 36 -10.36 2.44 -7.99
CA LYS A 36 -10.42 1.24 -8.85
C LYS A 36 -9.03 0.70 -9.13
N ILE A 37 -8.86 -0.62 -9.05
CA ILE A 37 -7.69 -1.33 -9.55
C ILE A 37 -7.70 -1.25 -11.07
N ILE A 38 -6.64 -0.70 -11.65
CA ILE A 38 -6.52 -0.56 -13.10
C ILE A 38 -5.53 -1.56 -13.70
N ASP A 39 -4.61 -2.06 -12.88
CA ASP A 39 -3.59 -2.99 -13.33
C ASP A 39 -3.10 -3.86 -12.17
N VAL A 40 -2.81 -5.13 -12.48
CA VAL A 40 -2.18 -6.07 -11.55
C VAL A 40 -1.08 -6.80 -12.31
N GLN A 41 0.12 -6.80 -11.74
CA GLN A 41 1.30 -7.49 -12.27
C GLN A 41 1.68 -8.62 -11.33
N LEU A 42 2.09 -9.77 -11.88
CA LEU A 42 2.62 -10.90 -11.12
C LEU A 42 4.08 -11.08 -11.50
N ILE A 43 4.94 -11.20 -10.48
CA ILE A 43 6.38 -11.36 -10.63
C ILE A 43 6.79 -12.59 -9.83
N GLN A 44 7.51 -13.49 -10.48
CA GLN A 44 8.15 -14.65 -9.89
C GLN A 44 9.57 -14.31 -9.44
N SER A 45 9.99 -14.90 -8.33
CA SER A 45 11.23 -14.56 -7.64
C SER A 45 12.50 -14.80 -8.44
N ASN A 46 12.49 -15.70 -9.42
CA ASN A 46 13.65 -15.97 -10.30
C ASN A 46 13.73 -15.02 -11.49
N GLU A 47 12.72 -14.18 -11.74
CA GLU A 47 12.80 -13.13 -12.75
C GLU A 47 13.72 -11.98 -12.30
N VAL A 48 13.96 -11.87 -10.99
CA VAL A 48 14.69 -10.76 -10.36
C VAL A 48 15.49 -11.23 -9.13
N LYS A 49 16.25 -10.34 -8.49
CA LYS A 49 17.17 -10.70 -7.41
C LYS A 49 16.54 -10.86 -6.01
N GLY A 50 15.21 -10.80 -5.89
CA GLY A 50 14.49 -10.95 -4.60
C GLY A 50 13.27 -10.04 -4.45
N SER A 51 12.60 -10.08 -3.30
CA SER A 51 11.28 -9.44 -3.07
C SER A 51 11.26 -7.93 -3.29
N THR A 52 12.26 -7.20 -2.80
CA THR A 52 12.45 -5.75 -3.04
C THR A 52 12.55 -5.42 -4.53
N HIS A 53 13.16 -6.32 -5.33
CA HIS A 53 13.27 -6.16 -6.77
C HIS A 53 11.96 -6.54 -7.47
N MET A 54 11.22 -7.52 -6.94
CA MET A 54 9.92 -7.89 -7.51
C MET A 54 8.91 -6.74 -7.41
N GLU A 55 8.91 -6.02 -6.30
CA GLU A 55 8.04 -4.85 -6.11
C GLU A 55 8.38 -3.72 -7.11
N LEU A 56 9.67 -3.41 -7.28
CA LEU A 56 10.10 -2.45 -8.29
C LEU A 56 9.72 -2.90 -9.71
N GLU A 57 9.96 -4.17 -10.03
CA GLU A 57 9.67 -4.71 -11.36
C GLU A 57 8.18 -4.70 -11.65
N GLY A 58 7.34 -5.00 -10.66
CA GLY A 58 5.90 -4.86 -10.78
C GLY A 58 5.45 -3.42 -11.06
N LEU A 59 6.03 -2.43 -10.38
CA LEU A 59 5.77 -1.03 -10.71
C LEU A 59 6.18 -0.69 -12.13
N LYS A 60 7.38 -1.12 -12.58
CA LYS A 60 7.88 -0.86 -13.94
C LYS A 60 6.94 -1.43 -15.00
N ARG A 61 6.56 -2.70 -14.86
CA ARG A 61 5.63 -3.39 -15.78
C ARG A 61 4.29 -2.69 -15.83
N GLY A 62 3.73 -2.35 -14.66
CA GLY A 62 2.43 -1.70 -14.58
C GLY A 62 2.44 -0.29 -15.18
N LEU A 63 3.46 0.53 -14.86
CA LEU A 63 3.60 1.85 -15.47
C LEU A 63 3.80 1.78 -16.98
N ARG A 64 4.63 0.86 -17.49
CA ARG A 64 4.77 0.64 -18.94
C ARG A 64 3.43 0.24 -19.57
N HIS A 65 2.71 -0.70 -18.95
CA HIS A 65 1.40 -1.12 -19.45
C HIS A 65 0.42 0.05 -19.54
N ILE A 66 0.29 0.85 -18.48
CA ILE A 66 -0.67 1.96 -18.43
C ILE A 66 -0.26 3.11 -19.36
N THR A 67 1.01 3.53 -19.30
CA THR A 67 1.47 4.76 -19.97
C THR A 67 1.91 4.51 -21.41
N GLU A 68 2.80 3.54 -21.64
CA GLU A 68 3.42 3.33 -22.95
C GLU A 68 2.55 2.48 -23.87
N LEU A 69 1.90 1.43 -23.35
CA LEU A 69 1.08 0.53 -24.17
C LEU A 69 -0.36 1.03 -24.35
N ASN A 70 -0.92 1.73 -23.36
CA ASN A 70 -2.31 2.21 -23.38
C ASN A 70 -2.45 3.73 -23.47
N GLY A 71 -1.34 4.49 -23.52
CA GLY A 71 -1.35 5.94 -23.73
C GLY A 71 -1.98 6.75 -22.58
N VAL A 72 -2.14 6.17 -21.39
CA VAL A 72 -2.77 6.87 -20.26
C VAL A 72 -1.74 7.81 -19.63
N GLN A 73 -2.10 9.10 -19.53
CA GLN A 73 -1.27 10.08 -18.86
C GLN A 73 -1.41 9.99 -17.34
N VAL A 74 -0.29 9.67 -16.67
CA VAL A 74 -0.19 9.60 -15.22
C VAL A 74 0.69 10.74 -14.73
N HIS A 75 0.12 11.63 -13.92
CA HIS A 75 0.82 12.79 -13.39
C HIS A 75 1.42 12.50 -12.01
N ASP A 76 0.64 11.87 -11.14
CA ASP A 76 1.02 11.60 -9.75
C ASP A 76 1.00 10.09 -9.45
N LEU A 77 2.01 9.63 -8.72
CA LEU A 77 2.11 8.29 -8.17
C LEU A 77 2.33 8.37 -6.65
N VAL A 78 1.50 7.69 -5.88
CA VAL A 78 1.63 7.54 -4.42
C VAL A 78 2.01 6.11 -4.09
N THR A 79 3.11 5.92 -3.35
CA THR A 79 3.55 4.59 -2.89
C THR A 79 4.05 4.63 -1.45
N ASP A 80 4.39 3.46 -0.93
CA ASP A 80 5.22 3.33 0.26
C ASP A 80 6.64 3.90 0.07
N ARG A 81 7.36 4.06 1.18
CA ARG A 81 8.76 4.55 1.22
C ARG A 81 9.77 3.48 0.79
N HIS A 82 9.55 2.86 -0.37
CA HIS A 82 10.42 1.84 -0.93
C HIS A 82 11.64 2.48 -1.64
N VAL A 83 12.85 2.18 -1.15
CA VAL A 83 14.10 2.87 -1.58
C VAL A 83 14.36 2.74 -3.08
N MET A 84 14.17 1.55 -3.66
CA MET A 84 14.43 1.35 -5.09
C MET A 84 13.38 2.02 -5.98
N ILE A 85 12.12 2.09 -5.52
CA ILE A 85 11.05 2.77 -6.26
C ILE A 85 11.32 4.27 -6.24
N LYS A 86 11.69 4.82 -5.08
CA LYS A 86 12.10 6.21 -4.95
C LYS A 86 13.26 6.55 -5.90
N SER A 87 14.27 5.68 -6.00
CA SER A 87 15.39 5.89 -6.92
C SER A 87 14.94 5.86 -8.37
N TYR A 88 14.19 4.84 -8.77
CA TYR A 88 13.66 4.67 -10.12
C TYR A 88 12.79 5.86 -10.56
N MET A 89 11.86 6.31 -9.70
CA MET A 89 11.01 7.45 -10.01
C MET A 89 11.81 8.73 -10.19
N LYS A 90 12.89 8.91 -9.41
CA LYS A 90 13.76 10.08 -9.53
C LYS A 90 14.60 10.06 -10.81
N THR A 91 15.13 8.91 -11.22
CA THR A 91 16.08 8.83 -12.34
C THR A 91 15.39 8.57 -13.68
N GLU A 92 14.42 7.65 -13.72
CA GLU A 92 13.80 7.16 -14.96
C GLU A 92 12.45 7.81 -15.26
N ARG A 93 11.76 8.36 -14.25
CA ARG A 93 10.41 8.97 -14.41
C ARG A 93 10.34 10.39 -13.81
N PRO A 94 11.27 11.31 -14.15
CA PRO A 94 11.33 12.64 -13.53
C PRO A 94 10.10 13.52 -13.79
N ASN A 95 9.34 13.24 -14.87
CA ASN A 95 8.14 13.98 -15.24
C ASN A 95 6.89 13.53 -14.48
N MET A 96 6.97 12.47 -13.67
CA MET A 96 5.88 11.99 -12.83
C MET A 96 6.16 12.37 -11.39
N ASN A 97 5.21 13.03 -10.73
CA ASN A 97 5.36 13.33 -9.32
C ASN A 97 5.21 12.07 -8.50
N HIS A 98 6.26 11.72 -7.78
CA HIS A 98 6.23 10.64 -6.81
C HIS A 98 6.00 11.18 -5.40
N TYR A 99 4.97 10.67 -4.72
CA TYR A 99 4.61 10.99 -3.34
C TYR A 99 4.61 9.73 -2.45
N PHE A 100 4.71 9.96 -1.14
CA PHE A 100 4.61 8.93 -0.11
C PHE A 100 3.27 8.94 0.57
N ASP A 101 2.75 7.75 0.86
CA ASP A 101 1.62 7.57 1.75
C ASP A 101 1.94 8.13 3.16
N VAL A 102 1.03 8.97 3.65
CA VAL A 102 1.21 9.72 4.90
C VAL A 102 1.02 8.81 6.11
N TRP A 103 0.12 7.83 6.02
CA TRP A 103 -0.13 6.87 7.09
C TRP A 103 1.11 6.02 7.37
N HIS A 104 1.78 5.52 6.33
CA HIS A 104 3.02 4.75 6.51
C HIS A 104 4.11 5.59 7.20
N VAL A 105 4.22 6.89 6.89
CA VAL A 105 5.15 7.82 7.55
C VAL A 105 4.77 8.05 9.02
N ALA A 106 3.51 8.41 9.29
CA ALA A 106 3.01 8.68 10.63
C ALA A 106 3.13 7.44 11.55
N LYS A 107 2.84 6.25 11.01
CA LYS A 107 3.03 4.96 11.69
C LYS A 107 4.49 4.70 12.02
N GLY A 108 5.40 4.96 11.09
CA GLY A 108 6.85 4.83 11.30
C GLY A 108 7.36 5.75 12.41
N ILE A 109 6.92 7.00 12.42
CA ILE A 109 7.25 7.99 13.47
C ILE A 109 6.70 7.52 14.82
N SER A 110 5.42 7.14 14.87
CA SER A 110 4.75 6.66 16.09
C SER A 110 5.48 5.47 16.69
N LYS A 111 5.93 4.49 15.87
CA LYS A 111 6.68 3.32 16.35
C LYS A 111 8.03 3.71 16.98
N LYS A 112 8.74 4.68 16.39
CA LYS A 112 10.00 5.20 16.94
C LYS A 112 9.78 5.93 18.26
N LEU A 113 8.73 6.76 18.35
CA LEU A 113 8.37 7.46 19.58
C LEU A 113 7.91 6.49 20.68
N GLU A 114 7.13 5.46 20.34
CA GLU A 114 6.76 4.39 21.28
C GLU A 114 8.00 3.67 21.83
N THR A 115 9.00 3.46 20.98
CA THR A 115 10.28 2.85 21.40
C THR A 115 11.05 3.79 22.34
N ALA A 116 11.09 5.08 22.02
CA ALA A 116 11.69 6.10 22.88
C ALA A 116 10.97 6.18 24.23
N ALA A 117 9.64 6.15 24.23
CA ALA A 117 8.81 6.25 25.43
C ALA A 117 8.90 5.04 26.38
N LYS A 118 9.45 3.91 25.92
CA LYS A 118 9.72 2.74 26.77
C LYS A 118 11.03 2.87 27.57
N ARG A 119 11.89 3.83 27.26
CA ARG A 119 13.13 4.04 28.02
C ARG A 119 12.82 4.58 29.41
N HIS A 120 13.64 4.22 30.39
CA HIS A 120 13.49 4.69 31.78
C HIS A 120 13.41 6.21 31.86
N GLY A 121 12.38 6.74 32.52
CA GLY A 121 12.15 8.18 32.66
C GLY A 121 11.58 8.91 31.42
N ALA A 122 11.16 8.18 30.38
CA ALA A 122 10.63 8.75 29.12
C ALA A 122 9.09 8.76 29.03
N GLY A 123 8.39 8.64 30.16
CA GLY A 123 6.93 8.53 30.21
C GLY A 123 6.18 9.72 29.61
N GLN A 124 6.77 10.92 29.67
CA GLN A 124 6.21 12.16 29.12
C GLN A 124 6.06 12.14 27.58
N ILE A 125 6.69 11.19 26.87
CA ILE A 125 6.59 11.11 25.40
C ILE A 125 5.23 10.57 24.94
N ARG A 126 4.65 9.59 25.65
CA ARG A 126 3.45 8.87 25.17
C ARG A 126 2.24 9.77 24.90
N PRO A 127 1.91 10.75 25.75
CA PRO A 127 0.77 11.66 25.51
C PRO A 127 0.86 12.41 24.17
N TRP A 128 2.07 12.64 23.66
CA TRP A 128 2.31 13.43 22.45
C TRP A 128 2.25 12.62 21.15
N ILE A 129 2.35 11.29 21.20
CA ILE A 129 2.50 10.44 20.00
C ILE A 129 1.32 10.63 19.04
N LYS A 130 0.09 10.65 19.56
CA LYS A 130 -1.11 10.84 18.75
C LYS A 130 -1.13 12.23 18.09
N SER A 131 -0.78 13.28 18.83
CA SER A 131 -0.73 14.65 18.31
C SER A 131 0.34 14.80 17.23
N ILE A 132 1.52 14.20 17.42
CA ILE A 132 2.61 14.21 16.43
C ILE A 132 2.18 13.46 15.16
N ALA A 133 1.52 12.31 15.29
CA ALA A 133 1.00 11.56 14.15
C ALA A 133 -0.05 12.37 13.38
N ASN A 134 -0.99 13.01 14.07
CA ASN A 134 -1.99 13.89 13.47
C ASN A 134 -1.34 15.10 12.77
N HIS A 135 -0.27 15.64 13.35
CA HIS A 135 0.49 16.74 12.76
C HIS A 135 1.09 16.36 11.40
N THR A 136 1.52 15.09 11.22
CA THR A 136 2.00 14.60 9.91
C THR A 136 0.92 14.76 8.83
N TYR A 137 -0.35 14.43 9.13
CA TYR A 137 -1.46 14.60 8.20
C TYR A 137 -1.78 16.07 7.93
N TRP A 138 -1.80 16.89 8.99
CA TRP A 138 -2.03 18.33 8.84
C TRP A 138 -0.95 18.99 7.99
N VAL A 139 0.33 18.66 8.21
CA VAL A 139 1.46 19.12 7.39
C VAL A 139 1.25 18.75 5.92
N ALA A 140 0.90 17.49 5.63
CA ALA A 140 0.69 17.03 4.27
C ALA A 140 -0.47 17.77 3.58
N ALA A 141 -1.63 17.83 4.24
CA ALA A 141 -2.84 18.42 3.67
C ALA A 141 -2.78 19.95 3.55
N SER A 142 -2.21 20.65 4.54
CA SER A 142 -2.20 22.11 4.59
C SER A 142 -1.05 22.78 3.83
N SER A 143 -0.11 22.00 3.27
CA SER A 143 1.06 22.54 2.56
C SER A 143 1.04 22.28 1.05
N GLY A 144 0.05 21.53 0.55
CA GLY A 144 -0.03 21.17 -0.87
C GLY A 144 1.27 20.57 -1.41
N ASN A 145 1.80 21.17 -2.49
CA ASN A 145 3.07 20.77 -3.11
C ASN A 145 4.30 21.52 -2.58
N ASN A 146 4.14 22.45 -1.64
CA ASN A 146 5.26 23.23 -1.10
C ASN A 146 6.09 22.39 -0.11
N GLY A 147 7.22 21.86 -0.60
CA GLY A 147 8.12 21.01 0.19
C GLY A 147 8.76 21.72 1.38
N GLN A 148 9.11 23.00 1.25
CA GLN A 148 9.72 23.79 2.32
C GLN A 148 8.71 24.07 3.44
N MET A 149 7.48 24.43 3.07
CA MET A 149 6.38 24.60 4.02
C MET A 149 6.09 23.32 4.79
N LYS A 150 6.17 22.14 4.15
CA LYS A 150 6.06 20.84 4.86
C LYS A 150 7.15 20.65 5.90
N ILE A 151 8.40 21.00 5.57
CA ILE A 151 9.53 20.88 6.48
C ILE A 151 9.36 21.83 7.67
N ASP A 152 8.99 23.08 7.43
CA ASP A 152 8.93 24.11 8.47
C ASP A 152 7.73 23.90 9.40
N LYS A 153 6.54 23.60 8.85
CA LYS A 153 5.39 23.14 9.63
C LYS A 153 5.72 21.91 10.46
N TRP A 154 6.54 20.98 9.96
CA TRP A 154 6.91 19.79 10.72
C TRP A 154 7.91 20.10 11.84
N LYS A 155 8.94 20.90 11.57
CA LYS A 155 9.93 21.31 12.57
C LYS A 155 9.30 22.09 13.73
N SER A 156 8.18 22.76 13.49
CA SER A 156 7.41 23.47 14.52
C SER A 156 7.06 22.58 15.72
N ILE A 157 6.95 21.25 15.53
CA ILE A 157 6.69 20.29 16.62
C ILE A 157 7.69 20.45 17.77
N SER A 158 8.97 20.65 17.48
CA SER A 158 10.00 20.80 18.51
C SER A 158 9.70 22.00 19.43
N ASN A 159 9.20 23.10 18.84
CA ASN A 159 8.78 24.28 19.59
C ASN A 159 7.43 24.04 20.30
N HIS A 160 6.46 23.38 19.64
CA HIS A 160 5.16 23.07 20.24
C HIS A 160 5.34 22.26 21.53
N LEU A 161 6.24 21.28 21.57
CA LEU A 161 6.44 20.44 22.76
C LEU A 161 6.80 21.25 24.01
N ILE A 162 7.38 22.44 23.85
CA ILE A 162 7.82 23.34 24.93
C ILE A 162 6.97 24.62 25.00
N ASN A 163 5.78 24.62 24.40
CA ASN A 163 4.84 25.75 24.35
C ASN A 163 5.38 27.01 23.65
N VAL A 164 6.26 26.84 22.66
CA VAL A 164 6.73 27.93 21.80
C VAL A 164 5.98 27.86 20.47
N HIS A 165 5.33 28.97 20.09
CA HIS A 165 4.46 29.05 18.91
C HIS A 165 4.97 30.00 17.83
N GLU A 166 6.14 30.61 18.07
CA GLU A 166 6.91 31.39 17.11
C GLU A 166 8.09 30.55 16.61
N HIS A 167 8.39 30.66 15.32
CA HIS A 167 9.35 29.82 14.62
C HIS A 167 10.28 30.66 13.76
N ASN A 168 11.54 30.25 13.72
CA ASN A 168 12.51 30.82 12.78
C ASN A 168 12.31 30.20 11.39
N SER A 169 11.24 30.61 10.70
CA SER A 169 10.89 30.18 9.35
C SER A 169 10.24 31.34 8.60
N GLU A 170 10.68 31.59 7.37
CA GLU A 170 10.08 32.60 6.50
C GLU A 170 8.68 32.21 6.02
N VAL A 171 8.44 30.91 5.80
CA VAL A 171 7.18 30.40 5.24
C VAL A 171 6.17 29.93 6.30
N PHE A 172 6.61 29.72 7.54
CA PHE A 172 5.77 29.36 8.68
C PHE A 172 6.30 29.99 9.98
N PRO A 173 6.25 31.33 10.12
CA PRO A 173 6.85 32.04 11.26
C PRO A 173 6.08 31.87 12.57
N GLN A 174 4.80 31.51 12.53
CA GLN A 174 3.96 31.31 13.72
C GLN A 174 2.88 30.25 13.50
N CYS A 175 2.36 29.70 14.59
CA CYS A 175 1.29 28.71 14.57
C CYS A 175 -0.03 29.24 13.99
N GLU A 176 -0.76 28.38 13.29
CA GLU A 176 -2.08 28.67 12.69
C GLU A 176 -3.27 28.49 13.66
N HIS A 177 -3.00 28.33 14.96
CA HIS A 177 -4.05 28.14 15.97
C HIS A 177 -4.01 29.25 17.02
N GLY A 178 -5.19 29.58 17.56
CA GLY A 178 -5.31 30.46 18.72
C GLY A 178 -4.88 29.79 20.02
N GLN A 179 -5.23 30.42 21.15
CA GLN A 179 -5.01 29.84 22.47
C GLN A 179 -5.77 28.51 22.62
N LEU A 180 -5.11 27.51 23.19
CA LEU A 180 -5.72 26.21 23.46
C LEU A 180 -6.30 26.21 24.88
N ASP A 181 -7.57 25.84 25.01
CA ASP A 181 -8.30 25.86 26.29
C ASP A 181 -7.86 24.74 27.26
N GLU A 182 -7.25 23.68 26.76
CA GLU A 182 -6.85 22.52 27.56
C GLU A 182 -5.40 22.61 28.07
N PRO A 183 -5.15 22.33 29.36
CA PRO A 183 -3.80 22.21 29.89
C PRO A 183 -3.07 21.03 29.21
N ARG A 184 -1.94 21.32 28.58
CA ARG A 184 -1.08 20.33 27.92
C ARG A 184 0.10 19.96 28.80
N ALA A 185 0.55 18.72 28.71
CA ALA A 185 1.74 18.22 29.40
C ALA A 185 3.02 18.67 28.68
N TRP A 186 3.26 19.98 28.63
CA TRP A 186 4.44 20.57 28.00
C TRP A 186 5.72 19.98 28.59
N MET A 187 6.71 19.75 27.74
CA MET A 187 8.02 19.29 28.15
C MET A 187 8.88 20.49 28.58
N GLN A 188 9.80 20.25 29.50
CA GLN A 188 10.85 21.23 29.78
C GLN A 188 11.85 21.27 28.62
N GLN A 189 12.20 22.47 28.17
CA GLN A 189 13.23 22.67 27.14
C GLN A 189 14.56 22.02 27.55
N GLY A 190 15.19 21.33 26.60
CA GLY A 190 16.45 20.63 26.83
C GLY A 190 16.36 19.36 27.71
N SER A 191 15.18 19.02 28.22
CA SER A 191 14.97 17.78 28.97
C SER A 191 15.29 16.53 28.13
N ARG A 192 15.52 15.40 28.81
CA ARG A 192 15.78 14.12 28.15
C ARG A 192 14.65 13.71 27.19
N CYS A 193 13.39 13.87 27.61
CA CYS A 193 12.23 13.56 26.76
C CYS A 193 12.18 14.46 25.53
N HIS A 194 12.37 15.77 25.71
CA HIS A 194 12.39 16.73 24.61
C HIS A 194 13.47 16.38 23.58
N LYS A 195 14.71 16.12 24.01
CA LYS A 195 15.81 15.69 23.13
C LYS A 195 15.48 14.40 22.38
N MET A 196 14.94 13.39 23.07
CA MET A 196 14.58 12.11 22.45
C MET A 196 13.48 12.23 21.40
N VAL A 197 12.49 13.10 21.60
CA VAL A 197 11.47 13.38 20.58
C VAL A 197 12.09 14.14 19.42
N LYS A 198 12.92 15.15 19.70
CA LYS A 198 13.65 15.94 18.71
C LYS A 198 14.49 15.07 17.78
N ASP A 199 15.23 14.10 18.30
CA ASP A 199 16.04 13.14 17.51
C ASP A 199 15.19 12.34 16.49
N VAL A 200 13.94 12.04 16.84
CA VAL A 200 13.02 11.31 15.96
C VAL A 200 12.41 12.23 14.92
N VAL A 201 11.89 13.39 15.33
CA VAL A 201 11.15 14.31 14.44
C VAL A 201 12.10 15.10 13.54
N GLU A 202 13.32 15.41 13.96
CA GLU A 202 14.32 16.14 13.16
C GLU A 202 15.32 15.22 12.47
N SER A 203 15.07 13.91 12.45
CA SER A 203 15.94 12.95 11.76
C SER A 203 16.16 13.37 10.29
N PRO A 204 17.42 13.48 9.81
CA PRO A 204 17.71 13.92 8.44
C PRO A 204 17.00 13.08 7.36
N TYR A 205 16.86 11.77 7.61
CA TYR A 205 16.15 10.85 6.72
C TYR A 205 14.65 11.15 6.63
N LEU A 206 14.02 11.57 7.74
CA LEU A 206 12.62 11.97 7.75
C LEU A 206 12.46 13.31 7.03
N LEU A 207 13.26 14.32 7.40
CA LEU A 207 13.18 15.66 6.81
C LEU A 207 13.32 15.66 5.28
N ARG A 208 14.20 14.80 4.75
CA ARG A 208 14.36 14.62 3.28
C ARG A 208 13.12 14.03 2.59
N ASP A 209 12.31 13.26 3.32
CA ASP A 209 11.13 12.59 2.77
C ASP A 209 9.84 13.41 2.98
N LEU A 210 9.81 14.37 3.90
CA LEU A 210 8.64 15.20 4.17
C LEU A 210 8.11 16.00 2.96
N PRO A 211 8.96 16.58 2.09
CA PRO A 211 8.48 17.26 0.88
C PRO A 211 7.60 16.37 -0.01
N LYS A 212 7.85 15.05 0.05
CA LYS A 212 7.19 14.02 -0.77
C LYS A 212 5.91 13.48 -0.14
N LEU A 213 5.46 13.94 1.03
CA LEU A 213 4.17 13.52 1.58
C LEU A 213 3.03 13.84 0.62
N SER A 214 2.17 12.86 0.34
CA SER A 214 1.01 13.06 -0.52
C SER A 214 0.02 14.04 0.13
N PRO A 215 -0.36 15.15 -0.54
CA PRO A 215 -1.23 16.15 0.05
C PRO A 215 -2.71 15.74 0.05
N VAL A 216 -3.13 14.92 -0.92
CA VAL A 216 -4.55 14.61 -1.16
C VAL A 216 -4.82 13.12 -1.03
N TYR A 217 -4.07 12.29 -1.76
CA TYR A 217 -4.39 10.87 -1.89
C TYR A 217 -3.61 10.00 -0.91
N GLN A 218 -4.19 8.85 -0.54
CA GLN A 218 -3.57 7.84 0.32
C GLN A 218 -3.77 6.47 -0.33
N THR A 219 -3.00 5.45 0.08
CA THR A 219 -3.03 4.10 -0.49
C THR A 219 -3.91 3.12 0.30
N TYR A 220 -4.73 3.59 1.26
CA TYR A 220 -5.59 2.71 2.07
C TYR A 220 -6.48 1.77 1.23
N GLY A 221 -6.91 2.20 0.04
CA GLY A 221 -7.71 1.39 -0.88
C GLY A 221 -6.98 0.10 -1.28
N LEU A 222 -5.66 0.15 -1.45
CA LEU A 222 -4.81 -0.99 -1.76
C LEU A 222 -4.74 -1.98 -0.59
N GLU A 223 -4.72 -1.51 0.66
CA GLU A 223 -4.80 -2.42 1.83
C GLU A 223 -6.13 -3.19 1.84
N VAL A 224 -7.24 -2.51 1.51
CA VAL A 224 -8.55 -3.16 1.40
C VAL A 224 -8.56 -4.15 0.24
N PHE A 225 -7.96 -3.79 -0.90
CA PHE A 225 -7.82 -4.69 -2.04
C PHE A 225 -6.99 -5.94 -1.67
N HIS A 226 -5.87 -5.78 -0.97
CA HIS A 226 -5.06 -6.89 -0.49
C HIS A 226 -5.83 -7.82 0.46
N SER A 227 -6.79 -7.29 1.23
CA SER A 227 -7.72 -8.12 2.00
C SER A 227 -8.65 -8.95 1.10
N VAL A 228 -9.15 -8.39 -0.01
CA VAL A 228 -9.93 -9.13 -1.01
C VAL A 228 -9.07 -10.21 -1.67
N VAL A 229 -7.83 -9.88 -2.05
CA VAL A 229 -6.88 -10.86 -2.60
C VAL A 229 -6.69 -12.05 -1.67
N ASN A 230 -6.66 -11.87 -0.34
CA ASN A 230 -6.54 -12.99 0.60
C ASN A 230 -7.71 -13.99 0.51
N HIS A 231 -8.89 -13.56 0.05
CA HIS A 231 -10.03 -14.46 -0.17
C HIS A 231 -9.87 -15.29 -1.45
N PHE A 232 -9.36 -14.66 -2.53
CA PHE A 232 -9.22 -15.30 -3.84
C PHE A 232 -7.89 -16.05 -4.02
N ALA A 233 -6.82 -15.61 -3.37
CA ALA A 233 -5.47 -16.15 -3.43
C ALA A 233 -4.84 -16.14 -2.02
N PRO A 234 -5.33 -17.03 -1.12
CA PRO A 234 -4.82 -17.11 0.25
C PRO A 234 -3.36 -17.55 0.28
N LYS A 235 -2.58 -16.96 1.18
CA LYS A 235 -1.15 -17.28 1.37
C LYS A 235 -0.87 -18.71 1.82
N SER A 236 -1.89 -19.37 2.37
CA SER A 236 -1.82 -20.76 2.85
C SER A 236 -1.94 -21.80 1.73
N THR A 237 -2.23 -21.39 0.51
CA THR A 237 -2.44 -22.30 -0.63
C THR A 237 -1.49 -21.94 -1.76
N HIS A 238 -0.79 -22.94 -2.27
CA HIS A 238 0.07 -22.77 -3.43
C HIS A 238 -0.76 -22.72 -4.72
N PHE A 239 -0.36 -21.83 -5.62
CA PHE A 239 -0.92 -21.72 -6.96
C PHE A 239 0.22 -21.70 -7.99
N PHE A 240 -0.02 -22.29 -9.16
CA PHE A 240 0.84 -22.07 -10.32
C PHE A 240 0.67 -20.64 -10.85
N TYR A 241 1.59 -20.17 -11.71
CA TYR A 241 1.65 -18.77 -12.11
C TYR A 241 0.35 -18.29 -12.76
N MET A 242 -0.15 -19.01 -13.76
CA MET A 242 -1.36 -18.61 -14.49
C MET A 242 -2.63 -18.67 -13.63
N PRO A 243 -2.88 -19.72 -12.83
CA PRO A 243 -3.97 -19.71 -11.85
C PRO A 243 -3.85 -18.60 -10.79
N MET A 244 -2.64 -18.28 -10.33
CA MET A 244 -2.39 -17.17 -9.39
C MET A 244 -2.78 -15.84 -10.04
N TYR A 245 -2.30 -15.59 -11.25
CA TYR A 245 -2.61 -14.37 -12.00
C TYR A 245 -4.12 -14.23 -12.25
N ALA A 246 -4.79 -15.29 -12.73
CA ALA A 246 -6.23 -15.28 -12.93
C ALA A 246 -7.02 -14.96 -11.65
N ARG A 247 -6.61 -15.52 -10.50
CA ARG A 247 -7.23 -15.22 -9.20
C ARG A 247 -7.04 -13.76 -8.79
N LEU A 248 -5.88 -13.16 -9.08
CA LEU A 248 -5.63 -11.74 -8.85
C LEU A 248 -6.53 -10.86 -9.74
N CYS A 249 -6.70 -11.20 -11.01
CA CYS A 249 -7.61 -10.49 -11.91
C CYS A 249 -9.07 -10.58 -11.43
N ILE A 250 -9.52 -11.77 -11.00
CA ILE A 250 -10.87 -11.96 -10.44
C ILE A 250 -11.06 -11.14 -9.16
N ALA A 251 -10.05 -11.09 -8.29
CA ALA A 251 -10.08 -10.24 -7.10
C ALA A 251 -10.21 -8.76 -7.48
N ALA A 252 -9.51 -8.31 -8.53
CA ALA A 252 -9.60 -6.94 -9.03
C ALA A 252 -11.00 -6.61 -9.57
N PHE A 253 -11.62 -7.51 -10.36
CA PHE A 253 -13.02 -7.36 -10.78
C PHE A 253 -13.97 -7.26 -9.59
N HIS A 254 -13.83 -8.18 -8.62
CA HIS A 254 -14.65 -8.16 -7.42
C HIS A 254 -14.51 -6.85 -6.64
N TYR A 255 -13.28 -6.37 -6.44
CA TYR A 255 -13.01 -5.11 -5.75
C TYR A 255 -13.55 -3.91 -6.53
N ASN A 256 -13.36 -3.88 -7.84
CA ASN A 256 -13.85 -2.79 -8.67
C ASN A 256 -15.37 -2.73 -8.67
N GLU A 257 -16.08 -3.85 -8.61
CA GLU A 257 -17.53 -3.84 -8.47
C GLU A 257 -17.98 -3.42 -7.07
N ASN A 258 -17.29 -3.89 -6.02
CA ASN A 258 -17.81 -3.83 -4.64
C ASN A 258 -17.13 -2.82 -3.70
N GLY A 259 -16.02 -2.20 -4.11
CA GLY A 259 -15.17 -1.33 -3.27
C GLY A 259 -15.77 0.04 -2.97
N THR A 260 -16.67 0.54 -3.83
CA THR A 260 -17.30 1.85 -3.70
C THR A 260 -18.83 1.76 -3.52
N ARG A 261 -19.32 0.66 -2.92
CA ARG A 261 -20.76 0.46 -2.67
C ARG A 261 -21.36 1.61 -1.87
N GLN A 262 -22.58 2.00 -2.20
CA GLN A 262 -23.30 3.04 -1.48
C GLN A 262 -23.73 2.57 -0.08
N GLN A 263 -23.98 3.53 0.81
CA GLN A 263 -24.58 3.24 2.11
C GLN A 263 -26.03 2.79 1.91
N SER A 264 -26.48 1.78 2.66
CA SER A 264 -27.84 1.28 2.58
C SER A 264 -28.82 2.23 3.29
N LEU A 265 -30.05 2.26 2.79
CA LEU A 265 -31.14 3.06 3.35
C LEU A 265 -32.15 2.15 4.07
N THR A 266 -32.83 2.70 5.08
CA THR A 266 -34.04 2.10 5.66
C THR A 266 -35.21 2.20 4.69
N ARG A 267 -36.38 1.62 5.03
CA ARG A 267 -37.59 1.76 4.21
C ARG A 267 -38.07 3.21 4.15
N GLU A 268 -37.74 3.98 5.17
CA GLU A 268 -38.07 5.39 5.36
C GLU A 268 -37.04 6.33 4.71
N GLY A 269 -35.99 5.78 4.06
CA GLY A 269 -34.98 6.57 3.34
C GLY A 269 -33.81 7.06 4.20
N GLU A 270 -33.66 6.56 5.44
CA GLU A 270 -32.59 6.98 6.35
C GLU A 270 -31.31 6.15 6.18
N LEU A 271 -30.14 6.78 6.35
CA LEU A 271 -28.84 6.11 6.26
C LEU A 271 -28.67 5.05 7.36
N GLN A 272 -28.36 3.82 6.98
CA GLN A 272 -28.13 2.73 7.93
C GLN A 272 -26.68 2.66 8.42
N TRP A 273 -26.52 2.40 9.71
CA TRP A 273 -25.23 2.32 10.39
C TRP A 273 -25.06 0.97 11.10
N SER A 274 -23.81 0.59 11.36
CA SER A 274 -23.47 -0.54 12.23
C SER A 274 -22.47 -0.10 13.30
N VAL A 275 -22.62 -0.65 14.51
CA VAL A 275 -21.67 -0.44 15.59
C VAL A 275 -20.46 -1.36 15.38
N SER A 276 -19.27 -0.80 15.46
CA SER A 276 -17.99 -1.51 15.35
C SER A 276 -17.14 -1.26 16.58
N TYR A 277 -16.39 -2.27 17.01
CA TYR A 277 -15.42 -2.19 18.10
C TYR A 277 -14.01 -2.35 17.55
N PRO A 278 -13.31 -1.26 17.16
CA PRO A 278 -11.98 -1.37 16.57
C PRO A 278 -10.98 -1.93 17.58
N LYS A 279 -10.17 -2.91 17.16
CA LYS A 279 -9.12 -3.53 18.00
C LYS A 279 -8.20 -2.48 18.66
N ALA A 280 -7.89 -1.41 17.94
CA ALA A 280 -7.05 -0.32 18.44
C ALA A 280 -7.62 0.38 19.69
N LYS A 281 -8.94 0.38 19.86
CA LYS A 281 -9.64 0.98 21.01
C LYS A 281 -9.81 0.02 22.19
N LYS A 282 -9.40 -1.26 22.04
CA LYS A 282 -9.43 -2.29 23.10
C LYS A 282 -10.78 -2.38 23.82
N GLY A 283 -11.88 -2.22 23.07
CA GLY A 283 -13.24 -2.28 23.61
C GLY A 283 -13.68 -1.08 24.46
N LYS A 284 -12.82 -0.08 24.66
CA LYS A 284 -13.13 1.11 25.50
C LYS A 284 -13.96 2.17 24.77
N GLU A 285 -13.91 2.16 23.44
CA GLU A 285 -14.67 3.07 22.59
C GLU A 285 -15.24 2.26 21.41
N CYS A 286 -16.51 2.50 21.07
CA CYS A 286 -17.12 2.01 19.85
C CYS A 286 -17.15 3.12 18.79
N VAL A 287 -17.27 2.73 17.52
CA VAL A 287 -17.44 3.65 16.40
C VAL A 287 -18.61 3.18 15.55
N VAL A 288 -19.33 4.12 14.95
CA VAL A 288 -20.33 3.80 13.93
C VAL A 288 -19.67 3.70 12.56
N LYS A 289 -20.11 2.74 11.75
CA LYS A 289 -19.68 2.56 10.36
C LYS A 289 -20.89 2.56 9.44
N PRO A 290 -20.80 3.15 8.23
CA PRO A 290 -21.84 3.03 7.22
C PRO A 290 -22.13 1.56 6.92
N ARG A 291 -23.39 1.12 7.02
CA ARG A 291 -23.80 -0.18 6.48
C ARG A 291 -23.91 -0.02 4.97
N ARG A 292 -23.17 -0.83 4.22
CA ARG A 292 -23.16 -0.76 2.75
C ARG A 292 -24.25 -1.67 2.19
N VAL A 293 -24.77 -1.33 1.00
CA VAL A 293 -25.64 -2.24 0.23
C VAL A 293 -24.96 -3.58 -0.01
N SER A 294 -25.73 -4.65 -0.23
CA SER A 294 -25.20 -5.99 -0.50
C SER A 294 -24.21 -6.00 -1.66
N ALA A 295 -23.24 -6.92 -1.60
CA ALA A 295 -22.30 -7.11 -2.69
C ALA A 295 -23.02 -7.68 -3.93
N THR A 296 -22.58 -7.25 -5.10
CA THR A 296 -23.03 -7.77 -6.39
C THR A 296 -21.92 -8.60 -7.04
N PHE A 297 -22.30 -9.41 -8.02
CA PHE A 297 -21.42 -10.36 -8.70
C PHE A 297 -21.65 -10.35 -10.22
N GLU A 298 -21.99 -9.20 -10.79
CA GLU A 298 -22.28 -9.05 -12.22
C GLU A 298 -21.06 -9.41 -13.08
N TYR A 299 -19.86 -9.08 -12.59
CA TYR A 299 -18.60 -9.52 -13.22
C TYR A 299 -18.52 -11.04 -13.41
N VAL A 300 -19.15 -11.84 -12.55
CA VAL A 300 -19.19 -13.31 -12.68
C VAL A 300 -20.01 -13.73 -13.90
N GLY A 301 -21.17 -13.09 -14.12
CA GLY A 301 -22.01 -13.35 -15.29
C GLY A 301 -21.26 -13.08 -16.60
N ILE A 302 -20.57 -11.94 -16.67
CA ILE A 302 -19.74 -11.56 -17.83
C ILE A 302 -18.62 -12.58 -18.06
N LEU A 303 -17.91 -12.99 -16.99
CA LEU A 303 -16.85 -13.99 -17.10
C LEU A 303 -17.37 -15.36 -17.56
N LEU A 304 -18.52 -15.81 -17.04
CA LEU A 304 -19.14 -17.06 -17.46
C LEU A 304 -19.53 -17.02 -18.94
N GLU A 305 -20.11 -15.92 -19.41
CA GLU A 305 -20.43 -15.73 -20.83
C GLU A 305 -19.16 -15.83 -21.70
N LYS A 306 -18.07 -15.17 -21.29
CA LYS A 306 -16.77 -15.25 -21.99
C LYS A 306 -16.19 -16.66 -22.00
N ILE A 307 -16.36 -17.42 -20.91
CA ILE A 307 -15.97 -18.83 -20.84
C ILE A 307 -16.78 -19.66 -21.86
N PHE A 308 -18.10 -19.47 -21.94
CA PHE A 308 -18.92 -20.17 -22.93
C PHE A 308 -18.54 -19.81 -24.37
N GLN A 309 -18.28 -18.54 -24.65
CA GLN A 309 -17.79 -18.08 -25.96
C GLN A 309 -16.47 -18.76 -26.32
N ARG A 310 -15.47 -18.77 -25.42
CA ARG A 310 -14.19 -19.47 -25.67
C ARG A 310 -14.39 -20.97 -25.85
N ARG A 311 -15.22 -21.61 -25.04
CA ARG A 311 -15.47 -23.07 -25.16
C ARG A 311 -16.10 -23.46 -26.50
N ARG A 312 -16.88 -22.57 -27.13
CA ARG A 312 -17.40 -22.79 -28.49
C ARG A 312 -16.30 -22.71 -29.55
N LEU A 313 -15.32 -21.84 -29.38
CA LEU A 313 -14.16 -21.72 -30.27
C LEU A 313 -13.16 -22.87 -30.10
N TYR A 314 -12.98 -23.34 -28.86
CA TYR A 314 -12.05 -24.41 -28.49
C TYR A 314 -12.82 -25.58 -27.83
N PRO A 315 -13.49 -26.44 -28.63
CA PRO A 315 -14.44 -27.41 -28.11
C PRO A 315 -13.80 -28.61 -27.39
N SER A 316 -12.48 -28.82 -27.54
CA SER A 316 -11.73 -29.88 -26.85
C SER A 316 -10.66 -29.31 -25.94
N LEU A 317 -10.32 -30.07 -24.89
CA LEU A 317 -9.24 -29.71 -23.96
C LEU A 317 -7.90 -29.54 -24.68
N LYS A 318 -7.64 -30.35 -25.72
CA LYS A 318 -6.41 -30.27 -26.52
C LYS A 318 -6.31 -28.91 -27.23
N PHE A 319 -7.33 -28.50 -27.96
CA PHE A 319 -7.34 -27.22 -28.67
C PHE A 319 -7.28 -26.03 -27.70
N ALA A 320 -8.01 -26.11 -26.58
CA ALA A 320 -7.95 -25.07 -25.55
C ALA A 320 -6.56 -24.99 -24.90
N TYR A 321 -5.88 -26.12 -24.72
CA TYR A 321 -4.52 -26.14 -24.17
C TYR A 321 -3.49 -25.60 -25.18
N GLU A 322 -3.61 -25.94 -26.46
CA GLU A 322 -2.75 -25.37 -27.51
C GLU A 322 -2.88 -23.84 -27.56
N ASP A 323 -4.11 -23.33 -27.60
CA ASP A 323 -4.39 -21.89 -27.52
C ASP A 323 -3.84 -21.23 -26.24
N PHE A 324 -4.00 -21.90 -25.08
CA PHE A 324 -3.40 -21.44 -23.83
C PHE A 324 -1.87 -21.39 -23.89
N VAL A 325 -1.23 -22.40 -24.48
CA VAL A 325 0.23 -22.48 -24.60
C VAL A 325 0.76 -21.36 -25.51
N PHE A 326 0.15 -21.17 -26.68
CA PHE A 326 0.59 -20.15 -27.63
C PHE A 326 0.25 -18.72 -27.18
N GLY A 327 -0.90 -18.51 -26.54
CA GLY A 327 -1.40 -17.18 -26.22
C GLY A 327 -1.02 -16.64 -24.85
N TYR A 328 -0.79 -17.51 -23.86
CA TYR A 328 -0.68 -17.08 -22.46
C TYR A 328 0.49 -17.70 -21.70
N LYS A 329 0.86 -18.94 -22.01
CA LYS A 329 2.00 -19.60 -21.35
C LYS A 329 3.35 -19.03 -21.80
N ALA A 330 3.41 -18.38 -22.95
CA ALA A 330 4.62 -17.71 -23.44
C ALA A 330 5.12 -16.61 -22.47
N ASP A 331 4.21 -15.98 -21.73
CA ASP A 331 4.52 -14.94 -20.74
C ASP A 331 4.77 -15.50 -19.32
N GLU A 332 4.66 -16.83 -19.13
CA GLU A 332 4.97 -17.47 -17.86
C GLU A 332 6.49 -17.56 -17.65
N PRO A 333 7.03 -17.06 -16.53
CA PRO A 333 8.44 -17.23 -16.21
C PRO A 333 8.80 -18.71 -16.07
N ARG A 334 10.04 -19.05 -16.42
CA ARG A 334 10.54 -20.43 -16.29
C ARG A 334 10.40 -20.90 -14.85
N PRO A 335 10.14 -22.20 -14.58
CA PRO A 335 10.06 -22.70 -13.22
C PRO A 335 11.33 -22.38 -12.40
N LEU A 336 11.19 -22.18 -11.08
CA LEU A 336 12.34 -21.92 -10.20
C LEU A 336 13.41 -23.02 -10.25
N THR A 337 13.01 -24.24 -10.61
CA THR A 337 13.88 -25.40 -10.72
C THR A 337 14.57 -25.52 -12.08
N HIS A 338 14.34 -24.58 -13.00
CA HIS A 338 14.84 -24.68 -14.38
C HIS A 338 16.37 -24.78 -14.47
N ASP A 339 17.08 -24.09 -13.57
CA ASP A 339 18.55 -24.07 -13.53
C ASP A 339 19.13 -25.05 -12.50
N TYR A 340 18.30 -25.92 -11.90
CA TYR A 340 18.76 -26.92 -10.94
C TYR A 340 19.04 -28.26 -11.63
N GLU A 341 20.00 -29.00 -11.09
CA GLU A 341 20.26 -30.36 -11.52
C GLU A 341 19.06 -31.25 -11.20
N ASP A 342 18.65 -32.06 -12.18
CA ASP A 342 17.61 -33.06 -12.00
C ASP A 342 18.13 -34.20 -11.12
N PHE A 343 17.28 -34.66 -10.20
CA PHE A 343 17.56 -35.83 -9.37
C PHE A 343 16.80 -37.04 -9.89
N ASP A 344 17.42 -38.22 -9.82
CA ASP A 344 16.71 -39.46 -10.14
C ASP A 344 15.59 -39.71 -9.12
N LYS A 345 14.37 -39.91 -9.65
CA LYS A 345 13.17 -40.09 -8.81
C LYS A 345 13.27 -41.34 -7.95
N ASN A 346 13.83 -42.43 -8.48
CA ASN A 346 13.93 -43.69 -7.74
C ASN A 346 14.97 -43.58 -6.63
N GLU A 347 16.09 -42.88 -6.86
CA GLU A 347 17.08 -42.56 -5.83
C GLU A 347 16.46 -41.75 -4.68
N LEU A 348 15.67 -40.71 -5.00
CA LEU A 348 14.97 -39.92 -3.98
C LEU A 348 13.95 -40.73 -3.17
N ILE A 349 13.22 -41.64 -3.82
CA ILE A 349 12.28 -42.55 -3.15
C ILE A 349 13.06 -43.47 -2.21
N ASN A 350 14.11 -44.14 -2.71
CA ASN A 350 14.95 -45.05 -1.94
C ASN A 350 15.58 -44.35 -0.73
N ARG A 351 16.07 -43.13 -0.92
CA ARG A 351 16.55 -42.26 0.14
C ARG A 351 15.44 -42.06 1.17
N ARG A 352 14.28 -41.52 0.78
CA ARG A 352 13.17 -41.22 1.72
C ARG A 352 12.68 -42.45 2.51
N THR A 353 12.65 -43.63 1.89
CA THR A 353 12.18 -44.87 2.53
C THR A 353 13.26 -45.59 3.34
N SER A 354 14.54 -45.25 3.15
CA SER A 354 15.64 -45.85 3.89
C SER A 354 15.70 -45.35 5.33
N ARG A 355 15.82 -46.28 6.28
CA ARG A 355 16.05 -45.97 7.71
C ARG A 355 17.42 -45.35 8.01
N PHE A 356 18.31 -45.29 7.03
CA PHE A 356 19.69 -44.83 7.17
C PHE A 356 19.95 -43.44 6.58
N ASN A 357 18.90 -42.68 6.27
CA ASN A 357 19.07 -41.28 5.89
C ASN A 357 19.67 -40.46 7.03
N ARG A 358 20.73 -39.71 6.72
CA ARG A 358 21.23 -38.61 7.55
C ARG A 358 20.65 -37.28 7.09
#